data_AF-A0A956G1F6-F1
#
_entry.id   AF-A0A956G1F6-F1
#
_cell.length_a   1.000
_cell.length_b   1.000
_cell.length_c   1.000
_cell.angle_alpha   90.00
_cell.angle_beta   90.00
_cell.angle_gamma   90.00
#
_symmetry.space_group_name_H-M   'P 1'
#
loop_
_entity.id
_entity.type
_entity.pdbx_description
1 polymer ?
#
loop_
_entity_poly.entity_id
_entity_poly.type
_entity_poly.pdbx_seq_one_letter_code
_entity_poly.pdbx_strand_id
1 'polypeptide(L)'
;MSMERSCPACDGKLVRRDIGGVGVEVCSGCDSVLVERDDVLRLRDQPAEHDPLLRRIQPPPGAGDPVWAAEPRDCPDCRQKMTSFTYRGGSTVVERCAGCDKLFFEHGELGKVLYEWDHGLEMSEDARTMLDGYKEQGLYKRMHKLDALAGSAALVAGYITLRILQLSGHVTSWYAIVPALLIGAGYFAYRVRHLKRAKQRVQRRLENHQLTTRPAAAAASAKPSAKATTCPWCGATVPPKTTRCLSCDSDIF
;
A
#
# COMPACT_ATOMS: atom_id res chain seq x y z
N MET A 1 -16.68 -32.98 15.26
CA MET A 1 -17.88 -32.41 14.62
C MET A 1 -17.51 -31.05 14.08
N SER A 2 -17.43 -30.90 12.75
CA SER A 2 -17.10 -29.61 12.14
C SER A 2 -18.31 -28.69 12.29
N MET A 3 -18.17 -27.61 13.08
CA MET A 3 -19.18 -26.56 13.13
C MET A 3 -19.28 -25.92 11.75
N GLU A 4 -20.48 -25.93 11.19
CA GLU A 4 -20.79 -25.30 9.92
C GLU A 4 -20.70 -23.78 10.11
N ARG A 5 -19.79 -23.13 9.38
CA ARG A 5 -19.49 -21.71 9.50
C ARG A 5 -20.14 -20.93 8.35
N SER A 6 -20.70 -19.76 8.67
CA SER A 6 -21.33 -18.86 7.70
C SER A 6 -20.32 -17.86 7.14
N CYS A 7 -20.42 -17.59 5.85
CA CYS A 7 -19.58 -16.63 5.15
C CYS A 7 -19.93 -15.20 5.57
N PRO A 8 -18.97 -14.37 5.98
CA PRO A 8 -19.25 -12.99 6.40
C PRO A 8 -19.73 -12.07 5.26
N ALA A 9 -19.59 -12.48 3.99
CA ALA A 9 -20.02 -11.68 2.84
C ALA A 9 -21.48 -11.91 2.43
N CYS A 10 -21.97 -13.15 2.56
CA CYS A 10 -23.27 -13.55 2.00
C CYS A 10 -24.05 -14.55 2.88
N ASP A 11 -23.56 -14.83 4.09
CA ASP A 11 -24.07 -15.83 5.04
C ASP A 11 -24.11 -17.29 4.52
N GLY A 12 -23.60 -17.55 3.32
CA GLY A 12 -23.50 -18.88 2.72
C GLY A 12 -22.53 -19.81 3.44
N LYS A 13 -22.63 -21.12 3.19
CA LYS A 13 -21.80 -22.14 3.85
C LYS A 13 -20.32 -22.03 3.45
N LEU A 14 -19.43 -21.98 4.42
CA LEU A 14 -17.98 -22.15 4.21
C LEU A 14 -17.63 -23.64 4.19
N VAL A 15 -17.03 -24.09 3.08
CA VAL A 15 -16.64 -25.48 2.87
C VAL A 15 -15.12 -25.56 2.85
N ARG A 16 -14.56 -26.41 3.71
CA ARG A 16 -13.12 -26.66 3.73
C ARG A 16 -12.69 -27.36 2.43
N ARG A 17 -11.66 -26.82 1.79
CA ARG A 17 -11.00 -27.35 0.59
C ARG A 17 -9.52 -27.46 0.88
N ASP A 18 -8.87 -28.42 0.24
CA ASP A 18 -7.42 -28.56 0.29
C ASP A 18 -6.86 -28.09 -1.05
N ILE A 19 -5.96 -27.10 -1.01
CA ILE A 19 -5.25 -26.55 -2.17
C ILE A 19 -3.76 -26.82 -1.94
N GLY A 20 -3.22 -27.80 -2.65
CA GLY A 20 -1.83 -28.24 -2.51
C GLY A 20 -1.39 -28.55 -1.07
N GLY A 21 -2.24 -29.19 -0.26
CA GLY A 21 -1.94 -29.51 1.14
C GLY A 21 -2.13 -28.33 2.12
N VAL A 22 -2.79 -27.28 1.67
CA VAL A 22 -3.20 -26.13 2.48
C VAL A 22 -4.72 -26.12 2.60
N GLY A 23 -5.21 -26.14 3.85
CA GLY A 23 -6.64 -26.15 4.13
C GLY A 23 -7.23 -24.75 4.10
N VAL A 24 -7.95 -24.42 3.02
CA VAL A 24 -8.70 -23.18 2.88
C VAL A 24 -10.20 -23.41 3.10
N GLU A 25 -10.96 -22.36 3.37
CA GLU A 25 -12.42 -22.44 3.48
C GLU A 25 -13.06 -21.56 2.42
N VAL A 26 -13.80 -22.17 1.49
CA VAL A 26 -14.39 -21.49 0.35
C VAL A 26 -15.90 -21.40 0.53
N CYS A 27 -16.47 -20.22 0.36
CA CYS A 27 -17.91 -20.03 0.42
C CYS A 27 -18.58 -20.64 -0.82
N SER A 28 -19.60 -21.48 -0.63
CA SER A 28 -20.34 -22.07 -1.76
C SER A 28 -21.28 -21.10 -2.48
N GLY A 29 -21.48 -19.88 -1.95
CA GLY A 29 -22.41 -18.88 -2.51
C GLY A 29 -21.71 -17.77 -3.28
N CYS A 30 -20.65 -17.19 -2.72
CA CYS A 30 -19.92 -16.08 -3.34
C CYS A 30 -18.45 -16.40 -3.62
N ASP A 31 -17.99 -17.64 -3.41
CA ASP A 31 -16.61 -18.07 -3.69
C ASP A 31 -15.52 -17.24 -2.97
N SER A 32 -15.88 -16.55 -1.87
CA SER A 32 -14.92 -15.92 -0.98
C SER A 32 -14.10 -16.98 -0.24
N VAL A 33 -12.89 -16.60 0.17
CA VAL A 33 -11.93 -17.50 0.80
C VAL A 33 -11.56 -17.00 2.19
N LEU A 34 -11.69 -17.88 3.18
CA LEU A 34 -11.15 -17.69 4.51
C LEU A 34 -9.97 -18.65 4.71
N VAL A 35 -8.82 -18.11 5.10
CA VAL A 35 -7.57 -18.88 5.19
C VAL A 35 -6.73 -18.37 6.36
N GLU A 36 -5.94 -19.27 6.95
CA GLU A 36 -4.97 -18.88 7.98
C GLU A 36 -3.87 -18.01 7.38
N ARG A 37 -3.37 -17.04 8.14
CA ARG A 37 -2.32 -16.14 7.66
C ARG A 37 -1.08 -16.89 7.17
N ASP A 38 -0.64 -17.89 7.91
CA ASP A 38 0.57 -18.66 7.58
C ASP A 38 0.35 -19.57 6.37
N ASP A 39 -0.89 -19.99 6.14
CA ASP A 39 -1.27 -20.81 5.00
C ASP A 39 -1.25 -20.01 3.68
N VAL A 40 -1.49 -18.69 3.70
CA VAL A 40 -1.29 -17.83 2.53
C VAL A 40 0.16 -17.84 2.06
N LEU A 41 1.13 -17.87 3.00
CA LEU A 41 2.54 -17.97 2.66
C LEU A 41 2.89 -19.34 2.06
N ARG A 42 2.23 -20.41 2.51
CA ARG A 42 2.39 -21.75 1.96
C ARG A 42 1.80 -21.86 0.56
N LEU A 43 0.63 -21.25 0.31
CA LEU A 43 0.01 -21.17 -1.01
C LEU A 43 0.89 -20.41 -2.01
N ARG A 44 1.56 -19.34 -1.56
CA ARG A 44 2.52 -18.59 -2.38
C ARG A 44 3.66 -19.46 -2.89
N ASP A 45 4.18 -20.35 -2.04
CA ASP A 45 5.33 -21.18 -2.40
C ASP A 45 4.95 -22.37 -3.30
N GLN A 46 3.67 -22.48 -3.69
CA GLN A 46 3.17 -23.51 -4.59
C GLN A 46 3.05 -22.99 -6.03
N PRO A 47 3.41 -23.80 -7.03
CA PRO A 47 3.21 -23.44 -8.43
C PRO A 47 1.70 -23.31 -8.74
N ALA A 48 1.27 -22.10 -9.10
CA ALA A 48 -0.12 -21.76 -9.42
C ALA A 48 -0.76 -22.66 -10.51
N GLU A 49 0.07 -23.33 -11.31
CA GLU A 49 -0.37 -24.26 -12.35
C GLU A 49 -1.11 -25.49 -11.80
N HIS A 50 -0.91 -25.85 -10.53
CA HIS A 50 -1.32 -27.13 -9.99
C HIS A 50 -2.74 -27.15 -9.40
N ASP A 51 -3.42 -26.00 -9.25
CA ASP A 51 -4.76 -25.97 -8.68
C ASP A 51 -5.79 -25.22 -9.55
N PRO A 52 -6.84 -25.92 -10.06
CA PRO A 52 -7.93 -25.31 -10.81
C PRO A 52 -8.70 -24.23 -10.06
N LEU A 53 -8.74 -24.26 -8.72
CA LEU A 53 -9.40 -23.23 -7.92
C LEU A 53 -8.65 -21.91 -8.02
N LEU A 54 -7.32 -21.93 -7.97
CA LEU A 54 -6.52 -20.70 -8.13
C LEU A 54 -6.72 -20.06 -9.53
N ARG A 55 -6.98 -20.88 -10.56
CA ARG A 55 -7.34 -20.39 -11.91
C ARG A 55 -8.75 -19.80 -11.98
N ARG A 56 -9.72 -20.35 -11.24
CA ARG A 56 -11.10 -19.82 -11.18
C ARG A 56 -11.22 -18.56 -10.32
N ILE A 57 -10.30 -18.36 -9.39
CA ILE A 57 -10.20 -17.17 -8.53
C ILE A 57 -9.45 -16.04 -9.28
N GLN A 58 -9.33 -16.07 -10.61
CA GLN A 58 -8.90 -14.88 -11.34
C GLN A 58 -10.05 -13.87 -11.35
N PRO A 59 -9.78 -12.59 -11.02
CA PRO A 59 -10.81 -11.57 -11.09
C PRO A 59 -11.32 -11.48 -12.54
N PRO A 60 -12.64 -11.36 -12.77
CA PRO A 60 -13.15 -11.14 -14.11
C PRO A 60 -12.52 -9.86 -14.68
N PRO A 61 -12.22 -9.82 -16.00
CA PRO A 61 -11.72 -8.61 -16.64
C PRO A 61 -12.71 -7.46 -16.39
N GLY A 62 -12.26 -6.38 -15.75
CA GLY A 62 -13.11 -5.23 -15.42
C GLY A 62 -13.87 -5.31 -14.10
N ALA A 63 -13.48 -6.18 -13.16
CA ALA A 63 -13.86 -6.02 -11.75
C ALA A 63 -13.52 -4.59 -11.31
N GLY A 64 -14.56 -3.81 -10.99
CA GLY A 64 -14.48 -2.35 -10.80
C GLY A 64 -13.56 -1.93 -9.66
N ASP A 65 -13.42 -0.62 -9.48
CA ASP A 65 -12.59 -0.05 -8.43
C ASP A 65 -12.93 -0.66 -7.05
N PRO A 66 -11.91 -0.94 -6.21
CA PRO A 66 -12.13 -1.48 -4.88
C PRO A 66 -13.13 -0.62 -4.12
N VAL A 67 -14.20 -1.23 -3.60
CA VAL A 67 -15.19 -0.53 -2.80
C VAL A 67 -14.60 -0.32 -1.40
N TRP A 68 -13.92 0.82 -1.21
CA TRP A 68 -13.19 1.19 0.02
C TRP A 68 -14.05 1.39 1.28
N ALA A 69 -15.31 0.96 1.30
CA ALA A 69 -16.27 1.29 2.35
C ALA A 69 -17.24 0.17 2.71
N ALA A 70 -16.82 -1.10 2.62
CA ALA A 70 -17.58 -2.16 3.27
C ALA A 70 -17.53 -1.99 4.81
N GLU A 71 -18.67 -2.14 5.48
CA GLU A 71 -18.69 -2.15 6.94
C GLU A 71 -17.84 -3.32 7.49
N PRO A 72 -17.15 -3.13 8.63
CA PRO A 72 -16.34 -4.20 9.23
C PRO A 72 -17.16 -5.45 9.53
N ARG A 73 -16.74 -6.58 8.94
CA ARG A 73 -17.43 -7.87 9.06
C ARG A 73 -17.03 -8.61 10.33
N ASP A 74 -17.90 -9.49 10.81
CA ASP A 74 -17.60 -10.36 11.95
C ASP A 74 -16.88 -11.62 11.49
N CYS A 75 -15.79 -11.98 12.18
CA CYS A 75 -15.07 -13.21 11.88
C CYS A 75 -15.94 -14.44 12.18
N PRO A 76 -16.06 -15.41 11.26
CA PRO A 76 -16.89 -16.59 11.47
C PRO A 76 -16.37 -17.54 12.56
N ASP A 77 -15.10 -17.41 12.96
CA ASP A 77 -14.48 -18.26 13.98
C ASP A 77 -14.63 -17.70 15.39
N CYS A 78 -14.27 -16.42 15.59
CA CYS A 78 -14.24 -15.81 16.93
C CYS A 78 -15.20 -14.62 17.10
N ARG A 79 -15.98 -14.27 16.06
CA ARG A 79 -16.98 -13.19 16.05
C ARG A 79 -16.42 -11.79 16.29
N GLN A 80 -15.10 -11.61 16.30
CA GLN A 80 -14.48 -10.29 16.37
C GLN A 80 -14.56 -9.56 15.04
N LYS A 81 -14.67 -8.23 15.08
CA LYS A 81 -14.64 -7.37 13.89
C LYS A 81 -13.31 -7.50 13.16
N MET A 82 -13.39 -7.75 11.86
CA MET A 82 -12.24 -7.83 10.97
C MET A 82 -11.83 -6.41 10.55
N THR A 83 -10.52 -6.21 10.39
CA THR A 83 -9.96 -4.93 9.93
C THR A 83 -9.51 -5.09 8.48
N SER A 84 -10.07 -4.26 7.60
CA SER A 84 -9.69 -4.22 6.18
C SER A 84 -8.40 -3.42 6.00
N PHE A 85 -7.50 -3.92 5.15
CA PHE A 85 -6.30 -3.22 4.75
C PHE A 85 -5.99 -3.51 3.28
N THR A 86 -5.30 -2.59 2.63
CA THR A 86 -4.90 -2.77 1.23
C THR A 86 -3.62 -3.59 1.17
N TYR A 87 -3.65 -4.69 0.42
CA TYR A 87 -2.48 -5.52 0.24
C TYR A 87 -1.41 -4.78 -0.57
N ARG A 88 -0.24 -4.54 0.05
CA ARG A 88 0.93 -3.87 -0.55
C ARG A 88 0.65 -2.53 -1.26
N GLY A 89 -0.44 -1.84 -0.90
CA GLY A 89 -0.86 -0.61 -1.58
C GLY A 89 -1.36 -0.82 -3.02
N GLY A 90 -1.70 -2.06 -3.39
CA GLY A 90 -2.40 -2.40 -4.63
C GLY A 90 -3.90 -2.07 -4.56
N SER A 91 -4.71 -2.75 -5.36
CA SER A 91 -6.17 -2.59 -5.37
C SER A 91 -6.92 -3.73 -4.69
N THR A 92 -6.19 -4.66 -4.05
CA THR A 92 -6.79 -5.79 -3.35
C THR A 92 -6.97 -5.46 -1.89
N VAL A 93 -8.21 -5.56 -1.40
CA VAL A 93 -8.54 -5.35 0.00
C VAL A 93 -8.47 -6.72 0.67
N VAL A 94 -7.82 -6.79 1.83
CA VAL A 94 -7.76 -8.01 2.61
C VAL A 94 -8.28 -7.69 4.00
N GLU A 95 -9.16 -8.53 4.51
CA GLU A 95 -9.66 -8.38 5.86
C GLU A 95 -8.93 -9.33 6.80
N ARG A 96 -8.45 -8.83 7.95
CA ARG A 96 -7.78 -9.64 8.97
C ARG A 96 -8.57 -9.63 10.26
N CYS A 97 -8.72 -10.82 10.85
CA CYS A 97 -9.23 -10.95 12.21
C CYS A 97 -8.09 -10.81 13.22
N ALA A 98 -8.22 -9.92 14.20
CA ALA A 98 -7.23 -9.76 15.27
C ALA A 98 -7.25 -10.89 16.31
N GLY A 99 -8.36 -11.63 16.43
CA GLY A 99 -8.54 -12.65 17.45
C GLY A 99 -8.01 -14.03 17.07
N CYS A 100 -8.09 -14.40 15.79
CA CYS A 100 -7.65 -15.72 15.29
C CYS A 100 -6.67 -15.63 14.12
N ASP A 101 -6.23 -14.43 13.73
CA ASP A 101 -5.28 -14.18 12.63
C ASP A 101 -5.69 -14.67 11.23
N LYS A 102 -6.90 -15.18 11.05
CA LYS A 102 -7.45 -15.51 9.73
C LYS A 102 -7.58 -14.30 8.83
N LEU A 103 -7.34 -14.55 7.55
CA LEU A 103 -7.52 -13.62 6.46
C LEU A 103 -8.75 -14.00 5.66
N PHE A 104 -9.56 -13.00 5.33
CA PHE A 104 -10.71 -13.15 4.45
C PHE A 104 -10.44 -12.38 3.16
N PHE A 105 -10.72 -13.06 2.05
CA PHE A 105 -10.58 -12.59 0.68
C PHE A 105 -11.95 -12.72 0.01
N GLU A 106 -12.41 -11.67 -0.64
CA GLU A 106 -13.58 -11.76 -1.49
C GLU A 106 -13.30 -12.62 -2.73
N HIS A 107 -14.34 -12.83 -3.53
CA HIS A 107 -14.23 -13.55 -4.79
C HIS A 107 -13.08 -13.00 -5.64
N GLY A 108 -12.13 -13.86 -6.00
CA GLY A 108 -11.02 -13.49 -6.86
C GLY A 108 -9.81 -12.82 -6.17
N GLU A 109 -9.97 -12.33 -4.94
CA GLU A 109 -8.93 -11.51 -4.29
C GLU A 109 -7.70 -12.33 -3.88
N LEU A 110 -7.88 -13.56 -3.39
CA LEU A 110 -6.75 -14.43 -3.03
C LEU A 110 -5.89 -14.74 -4.26
N GLY A 111 -6.52 -15.05 -5.39
CA GLY A 111 -5.83 -15.30 -6.66
C GLY A 111 -5.06 -14.07 -7.13
N LYS A 112 -5.66 -12.89 -7.00
CA LYS A 112 -4.99 -11.60 -7.28
C LYS A 112 -3.78 -11.34 -6.39
N VAL A 113 -3.88 -11.59 -5.08
CA VAL A 113 -2.73 -11.47 -4.16
C VAL A 113 -1.59 -12.41 -4.54
N LEU A 114 -1.91 -13.67 -4.90
CA LEU A 114 -0.90 -14.65 -5.32
C LEU A 114 -0.27 -14.27 -6.67
N TYR A 115 -1.07 -13.78 -7.62
CA TYR A 115 -0.59 -13.29 -8.92
C TYR A 115 0.33 -12.08 -8.78
N GLU A 116 -0.10 -11.05 -8.04
CA GLU A 116 0.70 -9.86 -7.70
C GLU A 116 1.98 -10.21 -6.93
N TRP A 117 1.99 -11.34 -6.22
CA TRP A 117 3.20 -11.83 -5.58
C TRP A 117 4.21 -12.34 -6.61
N ASP A 118 3.78 -13.27 -7.47
CA ASP A 118 4.63 -13.99 -8.40
C ASP A 118 5.17 -13.08 -9.52
N HIS A 119 4.32 -12.20 -10.05
CA HIS A 119 4.66 -11.30 -11.16
C HIS A 119 5.16 -9.93 -10.68
N GLY A 120 5.19 -9.71 -9.36
CA GLY A 120 5.39 -8.41 -8.76
C GLY A 120 4.15 -7.51 -8.84
N LEU A 121 4.16 -6.44 -8.05
CA LEU A 121 3.07 -5.47 -8.10
C LEU A 121 3.16 -4.68 -9.42
N GLU A 122 2.18 -4.85 -10.29
CA GLU A 122 1.84 -3.81 -11.26
C GLU A 122 1.20 -2.65 -10.49
N MET A 123 2.07 -1.85 -9.89
CA MET A 123 1.66 -0.58 -9.32
C MET A 123 1.37 0.38 -10.47
N SER A 124 0.22 1.04 -10.42
CA SER A 124 -0.04 2.19 -11.27
C SER A 124 1.10 3.21 -11.13
N GLU A 125 1.36 3.97 -12.19
CA GLU A 125 2.41 4.99 -12.19
C GLU A 125 2.21 5.99 -11.03
N ASP A 126 0.96 6.29 -10.70
CA ASP A 126 0.58 7.11 -9.55
C ASP A 126 0.94 6.45 -8.21
N ALA A 127 0.67 5.15 -8.04
CA ALA A 127 1.00 4.43 -6.82
C ALA A 127 2.52 4.27 -6.63
N ARG A 128 3.27 4.05 -7.72
CA ARG A 128 4.74 4.09 -7.72
C ARG A 128 5.24 5.46 -7.26
N THR A 129 4.70 6.52 -7.85
CA THR A 129 5.10 7.89 -7.51
C THR A 129 4.79 8.26 -6.06
N MET A 130 3.64 7.81 -5.53
CA MET A 130 3.32 7.96 -4.12
C MET A 130 4.31 7.22 -3.21
N LEU A 131 4.63 5.96 -3.51
CA LEU A 131 5.58 5.17 -2.74
C LEU A 131 6.97 5.79 -2.72
N ASP A 132 7.43 6.30 -3.86
CA ASP A 132 8.72 7.00 -3.94
C ASP A 132 8.70 8.28 -3.10
N GLY A 133 7.59 9.03 -3.13
CA GLY A 133 7.37 10.15 -2.21
C GLY A 133 7.42 9.74 -0.73
N TYR A 134 6.81 8.62 -0.35
CA TYR A 134 6.86 8.11 1.03
C TYR A 134 8.25 7.64 1.45
N LYS A 135 8.98 6.96 0.56
CA LYS A 135 10.38 6.55 0.81
C LYS A 135 11.27 7.76 1.04
N GLU A 136 11.15 8.80 0.22
CA GLU A 136 11.88 10.05 0.38
C GLU A 136 11.55 10.74 1.72
N GLN A 137 10.27 10.78 2.12
CA GLN A 137 9.86 11.33 3.42
C GLN A 137 10.41 10.51 4.60
N GLY A 138 10.40 9.18 4.50
CA GLY A 138 10.92 8.28 5.52
C GLY A 138 12.44 8.40 5.70
N LEU A 139 13.18 8.55 4.59
CA LEU A 139 14.61 8.84 4.61
C LEU A 139 14.90 10.21 5.20
N TYR A 140 14.12 11.24 4.85
CA TYR A 140 14.25 12.59 5.42
C TYR A 140 14.07 12.59 6.94
N LYS A 141 13.05 11.90 7.47
CA LYS A 141 12.84 11.78 8.93
C LYS A 141 14.00 11.09 9.64
N ARG A 142 14.58 10.05 9.03
CA ARG A 142 15.76 9.34 9.59
C ARG A 142 17.01 10.22 9.57
N MET A 143 17.28 10.93 8.47
CA MET A 143 18.38 11.89 8.39
C MET A 143 18.22 13.02 9.43
N HIS A 144 17.01 13.54 9.63
CA HIS A 144 16.79 14.63 10.58
C HIS A 144 17.02 14.20 12.04
N LYS A 145 16.76 12.93 12.39
CA LYS A 145 17.15 12.37 13.70
C LYS A 145 18.67 12.25 13.85
N LEU A 146 19.37 11.78 12.82
CA LEU A 146 20.83 11.71 12.83
C LEU A 146 21.47 13.09 12.93
N ASP A 147 20.89 14.10 12.29
CA ASP A 147 21.38 15.48 12.34
C ASP A 147 21.18 16.13 13.70
N ALA A 148 20.07 15.84 14.39
CA ALA A 148 19.86 16.26 15.77
C ALA A 148 20.88 15.61 16.73
N LEU A 149 21.22 14.34 16.51
CA LEU A 149 22.26 13.63 17.26
C LEU A 149 23.66 14.18 16.96
N ALA A 150 23.97 14.47 15.70
CA ALA A 150 25.25 15.06 15.31
C ALA A 150 25.43 16.48 15.89
N GLY A 151 24.36 17.29 15.89
CA GLY A 151 24.39 18.63 16.48
C GLY A 151 24.64 18.60 17.99
N SER A 152 23.98 17.69 18.72
CA SER A 152 24.22 17.52 20.15
C SER A 152 25.63 16.98 20.46
N ALA A 153 26.12 16.02 19.67
CA ALA A 153 27.49 15.52 19.82
C ALA A 153 28.55 16.61 19.57
N ALA A 154 28.35 17.48 18.56
CA ALA A 154 29.26 18.58 18.27
C ALA A 154 29.31 19.62 19.40
N LEU A 155 28.18 19.94 20.03
CA LEU A 155 28.14 20.84 21.19
C LEU A 155 28.90 20.26 22.39
N VAL A 156 28.74 18.96 22.66
CA VAL A 156 29.46 18.28 23.75
C VAL A 156 30.96 18.24 23.47
N ALA A 157 31.37 17.88 22.25
CA ALA A 157 32.78 17.88 21.85
C ALA A 157 33.40 19.29 21.93
N GLY A 158 32.67 20.32 21.48
CA GLY A 158 33.09 21.72 21.60
C GLY A 158 33.27 22.14 23.06
N TYR A 159 32.33 21.78 23.94
CA TYR A 159 32.42 22.07 25.37
C TYR A 159 33.62 21.38 26.03
N ILE A 160 33.83 20.08 25.76
CA ILE A 160 34.98 19.32 26.28
C ILE A 160 36.29 19.96 25.83
N THR A 161 36.40 20.30 24.54
CA THR A 161 37.59 20.96 23.96
C THR A 161 37.85 22.29 24.66
N LEU A 162 36.81 23.11 24.86
CA LEU A 162 36.93 24.40 25.55
C LEU A 162 37.40 24.23 27.01
N ARG A 163 36.92 23.20 27.71
CA ARG A 163 37.33 22.88 29.09
C ARG A 163 38.78 22.43 29.18
N ILE A 164 39.24 21.59 28.24
CA ILE A 164 40.65 21.17 28.16
C ILE A 164 41.55 22.39 27.94
N LEU A 165 41.15 23.30 27.06
CA LEU A 165 41.87 24.55 26.80
C LEU A 165 41.97 25.45 28.04
N GLN A 166 40.88 25.65 28.77
CA GLN A 166 40.88 26.42 30.02
C GLN A 166 41.85 25.86 31.07
N LEU A 167 42.01 24.54 31.13
CA LEU A 167 42.92 23.89 32.07
C LEU A 167 44.40 24.00 31.65
N SER A 168 44.67 24.10 30.34
CA SER A 168 46.04 24.05 29.79
C SER A 168 46.83 25.37 29.87
N GLY A 169 46.20 26.51 30.18
CA GLY A 169 46.88 27.80 30.35
C GLY A 169 47.53 28.41 29.09
N HIS A 170 47.43 27.77 27.92
CA HIS A 170 48.06 28.23 26.69
C HIS A 170 47.17 29.20 25.88
N VAL A 171 47.57 30.47 25.83
CA VAL A 171 46.86 31.56 25.13
C VAL A 171 47.04 31.51 23.61
N THR A 172 48.04 30.78 23.09
CA THR A 172 48.35 30.76 21.64
C THR A 172 47.38 29.92 20.79
N SER A 173 46.47 29.16 21.39
CA SER A 173 45.60 28.22 20.66
C SER A 173 44.36 28.83 20.01
N TRP A 174 44.04 30.11 20.25
CA TRP A 174 42.83 30.74 19.70
C TRP A 174 42.80 30.81 18.17
N TYR A 175 43.97 30.93 17.52
CA TYR A 175 44.08 31.00 16.06
C TYR A 175 43.65 29.71 15.34
N ALA A 176 43.67 28.56 16.00
CA ALA A 176 43.20 27.29 15.41
C ALA A 176 41.70 27.05 15.65
N ILE A 177 41.17 27.53 16.78
CA ILE A 177 39.79 27.27 17.21
C ILE A 177 38.80 28.13 16.43
N VAL A 178 39.10 29.42 16.25
CA VAL A 178 38.19 30.36 15.58
C VAL A 178 37.89 29.95 14.14
N PRO A 179 38.89 29.59 13.29
CA PRO A 179 38.62 29.12 11.93
C PRO A 179 37.80 27.81 11.90
N ALA A 180 38.09 26.86 12.81
CA ALA A 180 37.35 25.61 12.88
C ALA A 180 35.87 25.84 13.22
N LEU A 181 35.59 26.73 14.17
CA LEU A 181 34.21 27.13 14.51
C LEU A 181 33.51 27.84 13.35
N LEU A 182 34.19 28.72 12.62
CA LEU A 182 33.62 29.42 11.46
C LEU A 182 33.33 28.45 10.31
N ILE A 183 34.23 27.51 10.03
CA ILE A 183 34.01 26.46 9.01
C ILE A 183 32.83 25.57 9.43
N GLY A 184 32.77 25.16 10.70
CA GLY A 184 31.66 24.37 11.24
C GLY A 184 30.31 25.09 11.15
N ALA A 185 30.26 26.38 11.53
CA ALA A 185 29.06 27.20 11.43
C ALA A 185 28.63 27.43 9.97
N GLY A 186 29.59 27.65 9.06
CA GLY A 186 29.35 27.80 7.63
C GLY A 186 28.79 26.52 7.00
N TYR A 187 29.37 25.37 7.32
CA TYR A 187 28.87 24.06 6.87
C TYR A 187 27.47 23.77 7.40
N PHE A 188 27.22 24.04 8.69
CA PHE A 188 25.91 23.88 9.29
C PHE A 188 24.86 24.77 8.60
N ALA A 189 25.15 26.05 8.40
CA ALA A 189 24.25 26.98 7.72
C ALA A 189 23.98 26.58 6.26
N TYR A 190 25.01 26.13 5.53
CA TYR A 190 24.87 25.58 4.18
C TYR A 190 23.93 24.36 4.16
N ARG A 191 24.15 23.41 5.08
CA ARG A 191 23.36 22.18 5.18
C ARG A 191 21.89 22.45 5.51
N VAL A 192 21.62 23.36 6.45
CA VAL A 192 20.25 23.81 6.78
C VAL A 192 19.55 24.41 5.56
N ARG A 193 20.23 25.27 4.78
CA ARG A 193 19.67 25.83 3.54
C ARG A 193 19.40 24.74 2.49
N HIS A 194 20.30 23.77 2.36
CA HIS A 194 20.15 22.66 1.41
C HIS A 194 18.93 21.78 1.78
N LEU A 195 18.77 21.42 3.06
CA LEU A 195 17.63 20.66 3.55
C LEU A 195 16.30 21.41 3.35
N LYS A 196 16.29 22.73 3.58
CA LYS A 196 15.09 23.56 3.32
C LYS A 196 14.69 23.54 1.84
N ARG A 197 15.67 23.65 0.93
CA ARG A 197 15.44 23.54 -0.53
C ARG A 197 14.99 22.14 -0.96
N ALA A 198 15.51 21.08 -0.34
CA ALA A 198 15.07 19.71 -0.61
C ALA A 198 13.60 19.51 -0.19
N LYS A 199 13.23 19.95 1.02
CA LYS A 199 11.84 19.90 1.50
C LYS A 199 10.88 20.64 0.58
N GLN A 200 11.25 21.85 0.13
CA GLN A 200 10.44 22.62 -0.82
C GLN A 200 10.27 21.92 -2.18
N ARG A 201 11.28 21.17 -2.65
CA ARG A 201 11.19 20.39 -3.91
C ARG A 201 10.21 19.23 -3.80
N VAL A 202 10.27 18.46 -2.71
CA VAL A 202 9.33 17.36 -2.44
C VAL A 202 7.90 17.88 -2.31
N GLN A 203 7.71 18.99 -1.58
CA GLN A 203 6.38 19.56 -1.37
C GLN A 203 5.76 20.08 -2.68
N ARG A 204 6.55 20.73 -3.55
CA ARG A 204 6.06 21.12 -4.89
C ARG A 204 5.69 19.93 -5.77
N ARG A 205 6.45 18.81 -5.70
CA ARG A 205 6.10 17.59 -6.45
C ARG A 205 4.76 17.01 -5.97
N LEU A 206 4.54 16.97 -4.66
CA LEU A 206 3.27 16.50 -4.08
C LEU A 206 2.09 17.41 -4.47
N GLU A 207 2.27 18.73 -4.37
CA GLU A 207 1.25 19.70 -4.81
C GLU A 207 0.95 19.56 -6.32
N ASN A 208 1.97 19.42 -7.15
CA ASN A 208 1.79 19.20 -8.59
C ASN A 208 1.05 17.88 -8.90
N HIS A 209 1.37 16.77 -8.19
CA HIS A 209 0.64 15.51 -8.35
C HIS A 209 -0.82 15.60 -7.90
N GLN A 210 -1.11 16.33 -6.82
CA GLN A 210 -2.49 16.57 -6.40
C GLN A 210 -3.25 17.40 -7.43
N LEU A 211 -2.60 18.36 -8.08
CA LEU A 211 -3.20 19.17 -9.14
C LEU A 211 -3.48 18.37 -10.41
N THR A 212 -2.64 17.40 -10.77
CA THR A 212 -2.87 16.54 -11.96
C THR A 212 -3.92 15.45 -11.74
N THR A 213 -4.01 14.90 -10.52
CA THR A 213 -4.95 13.80 -10.20
C THR A 213 -6.38 14.30 -9.92
N ARG A 214 -6.54 15.51 -9.38
CA ARG A 214 -7.85 16.10 -9.06
C ARG A 214 -8.82 16.25 -10.26
N PRO A 215 -8.40 16.69 -11.47
CA PRO A 215 -9.30 16.74 -12.62
C PRO A 215 -9.69 15.34 -13.14
N ALA A 216 -8.82 14.34 -13.03
CA ALA A 216 -9.15 12.97 -13.40
C ALA A 216 -10.20 12.35 -12.46
N ALA A 217 -10.04 12.56 -11.15
CA ALA A 217 -11.05 12.14 -10.17
C ALA A 217 -12.38 12.91 -10.34
N ALA A 218 -12.34 14.20 -10.64
CA ALA A 218 -13.54 14.99 -10.93
C ALA A 218 -14.27 14.49 -12.19
N ALA A 219 -13.54 14.11 -13.24
CA ALA A 219 -14.10 13.53 -14.45
C ALA A 219 -14.74 12.15 -14.20
N ALA A 220 -14.13 11.31 -13.36
CA ALA A 220 -14.69 10.03 -12.94
C ALA A 220 -15.96 10.18 -12.08
N SER A 221 -16.07 11.27 -11.31
CA SER A 221 -17.25 11.56 -10.47
C SER A 221 -18.40 12.26 -11.20
N ALA A 222 -18.24 12.60 -12.48
CA ALA A 222 -19.33 13.17 -13.27
C ALA A 222 -20.46 12.13 -13.36
N LYS A 223 -21.63 12.47 -12.78
CA LYS A 223 -22.84 11.63 -12.82
C LYS A 223 -23.02 11.09 -14.24
N PRO A 224 -23.11 9.76 -14.42
CA PRO A 224 -23.31 9.17 -15.73
C PRO A 224 -24.57 9.79 -16.33
N SER A 225 -24.39 10.48 -17.46
CA SER A 225 -25.48 10.99 -18.27
C SER A 225 -26.47 9.85 -18.51
N ALA A 226 -27.76 10.10 -18.26
CA ALA A 226 -28.82 9.12 -18.05
C ALA A 226 -29.20 8.22 -19.26
N LYS A 227 -28.27 7.95 -20.18
CA LYS A 227 -28.46 7.10 -21.37
C LYS A 227 -27.24 6.21 -21.64
N ALA A 228 -26.67 5.62 -20.61
CA ALA A 228 -25.67 4.57 -20.78
C ALA A 228 -26.39 3.24 -21.03
N THR A 229 -26.04 2.55 -22.12
CA THR A 229 -26.58 1.22 -22.45
C THR A 229 -25.59 0.18 -21.92
N THR A 230 -26.06 -0.98 -21.43
CA THR A 230 -25.18 -2.09 -21.05
C THR A 230 -25.05 -3.09 -22.20
N CYS A 231 -23.85 -3.66 -22.37
CA CYS A 231 -23.61 -4.72 -23.34
C CYS A 231 -24.38 -6.00 -22.93
N PRO A 232 -25.14 -6.63 -23.84
CA PRO A 232 -25.94 -7.81 -23.49
C PRO A 232 -25.09 -9.07 -23.21
N TRP A 233 -23.83 -9.09 -23.67
CA TRP A 233 -22.96 -10.26 -23.55
C TRP A 233 -22.12 -10.27 -22.27
N CYS A 234 -21.54 -9.13 -21.90
CA CYS A 234 -20.62 -9.04 -20.76
C CYS A 234 -21.11 -8.10 -19.65
N GLY A 235 -22.22 -7.38 -19.85
CA GLY A 235 -22.76 -6.43 -18.86
C GLY A 235 -22.00 -5.09 -18.78
N ALA A 236 -20.93 -4.89 -19.54
CA ALA A 236 -20.15 -3.66 -19.51
C ALA A 236 -20.97 -2.45 -20.01
N THR A 237 -20.82 -1.30 -19.34
CA THR A 237 -21.46 -0.05 -19.73
C THR A 237 -20.82 0.50 -21.00
N VAL A 238 -21.61 0.72 -22.04
CA VAL A 238 -21.17 1.20 -23.36
C VAL A 238 -21.76 2.58 -23.68
N PRO A 239 -20.99 3.48 -24.33
CA PRO A 239 -21.50 4.78 -24.75
C PRO A 239 -22.66 4.63 -25.74
N PRO A 240 -23.68 5.50 -25.70
CA PRO A 240 -24.76 5.46 -26.68
C PRO A 240 -24.21 5.62 -28.10
N LYS A 241 -24.72 4.82 -29.05
CA LYS A 241 -24.30 4.75 -30.47
C LYS A 241 -22.99 4.00 -30.77
N THR A 242 -22.42 3.26 -29.82
CA THR A 242 -21.35 2.31 -30.16
C THR A 242 -21.94 1.04 -30.76
N THR A 243 -21.36 0.56 -31.86
CA THR A 243 -21.78 -0.70 -32.51
C THR A 243 -21.01 -1.91 -31.96
N ARG A 244 -19.88 -1.70 -31.27
CA ARG A 244 -19.00 -2.75 -30.78
C ARG A 244 -18.60 -2.50 -29.32
N CYS A 245 -18.57 -3.55 -28.51
CA CYS A 245 -18.17 -3.48 -27.11
C CYS A 245 -16.65 -3.58 -26.96
N LEU A 246 -16.00 -2.60 -26.32
CA LEU A 246 -14.55 -2.62 -26.13
C LEU A 246 -14.06 -3.66 -25.10
N SER A 247 -14.92 -4.15 -24.20
CA SER A 247 -14.53 -5.16 -23.21
C SER A 247 -14.48 -6.58 -23.77
N CYS A 248 -15.38 -6.94 -24.69
CA CYS A 248 -15.49 -8.31 -25.22
C CYS A 248 -15.45 -8.39 -26.75
N ASP A 249 -15.26 -7.27 -27.42
CA ASP A 249 -15.13 -7.13 -28.88
C ASP A 249 -16.36 -7.56 -29.71
N SER A 250 -17.51 -7.78 -29.07
CA SER A 250 -18.76 -8.20 -29.72
C SER A 250 -19.56 -7.02 -30.29
N ASP A 251 -20.29 -7.25 -31.39
CA ASP A 251 -21.27 -6.31 -31.90
C ASP A 251 -22.51 -6.22 -30.98
N ILE A 252 -23.04 -5.00 -30.82
CA ILE A 252 -24.14 -4.67 -29.89
C ILE A 252 -25.51 -4.73 -30.59
N PHE A 253 -25.56 -4.75 -31.92
CA PHE A 253 -26.76 -4.80 -32.77
C PHE A 253 -26.79 -6.04 -33.65
#